data_AF-A0A344L3F7-F1
#
_entry.id   AF-A0A344L3F7-F1
#
_cell.length_a   1.000
_cell.length_b   1.000
_cell.length_c   1.000
_cell.angle_alpha   90.00
_cell.angle_beta   90.00
_cell.angle_gamma   90.00
#
_symmetry.space_group_name_H-M   'P 1'
#
loop_
_entity.id
_entity.type
_entity.pdbx_description
1 polymer ?
#
loop_
_entity_poly.entity_id
_entity_poly.type
_entity_poly.pdbx_seq_one_letter_code
_entity_poly.pdbx_strand_id
1 'polypeptide(L)'
;MNTSMEDAGRCLLSVAWNMRSSPTRDCPRAEAIRDHLRVVCRSTGHAACAWARSHGPGSAEEYLPFLRLADLAYEIDTLLLLVSNRLVPDDERDLRRWKEIEKLVARAELLAMRTAGFLRDAQPVTA
;
A
#
# COMPACT_ATOMS: atom_id res chain seq x y z
N MET A 1 7.05 11.72 -13.47
CA MET A 1 5.82 11.01 -13.85
C MET A 1 6.16 9.53 -13.77
N ASN A 2 5.46 8.73 -12.96
CA ASN A 2 5.78 7.30 -12.81
C ASN A 2 5.24 6.56 -14.03
N THR A 3 6.10 6.24 -14.99
CA THR A 3 5.71 5.72 -16.32
C THR A 3 6.26 4.32 -16.58
N SER A 4 6.60 3.59 -15.52
CA SER A 4 7.16 2.24 -15.60
C SER A 4 6.87 1.43 -14.33
N MET A 5 7.05 0.10 -14.44
CA MET A 5 7.00 -0.82 -13.30
C MET A 5 8.09 -0.50 -12.26
N GLU A 6 9.28 -0.07 -12.69
CA GLU A 6 10.33 0.30 -11.75
C GLU A 6 9.94 1.55 -10.94
N ASP A 7 9.36 2.57 -11.59
CA ASP A 7 8.84 3.76 -10.89
C ASP A 7 7.71 3.41 -9.93
N ALA A 8 6.80 2.52 -10.34
CA ALA A 8 5.73 2.03 -9.47
C ALA A 8 6.28 1.27 -8.25
N GLY A 9 7.30 0.44 -8.44
CA GLY A 9 8.00 -0.24 -7.36
C GLY A 9 8.67 0.76 -6.39
N ARG A 10 9.35 1.79 -6.92
CA ARG A 10 9.96 2.86 -6.10
C ARG A 10 8.91 3.68 -5.35
N CYS A 11 7.74 3.93 -5.96
CA CYS A 11 6.63 4.61 -5.32
C CYS A 11 6.10 3.82 -4.12
N LEU A 12 5.86 2.51 -4.28
CA LEU A 12 5.49 1.60 -3.20
C LEU A 12 6.52 1.59 -2.06
N LEU A 13 7.81 1.54 -2.39
CA LEU A 13 8.90 1.59 -1.41
C LEU A 13 8.93 2.91 -0.65
N SER A 14 8.72 4.03 -1.35
CA SER A 14 8.61 5.35 -0.73
C SER A 14 7.43 5.44 0.24
N VAL A 15 6.26 4.91 -0.15
CA VAL A 15 5.10 4.85 0.74
C VAL A 15 5.38 4.00 1.97
N ALA A 16 5.93 2.79 1.80
CA ALA A 16 6.30 1.93 2.92
C ALA A 16 7.30 2.59 3.88
N TRP A 17 8.27 3.33 3.35
CA TRP A 17 9.26 4.06 4.15
C TRP A 17 8.65 5.21 4.94
N ASN A 18 7.68 5.93 4.36
CA ASN A 18 7.07 7.09 4.98
C ASN A 18 5.89 6.76 5.92
N MET A 19 5.34 5.54 5.87
CA MET A 19 4.38 5.08 6.87
C MET A 19 5.05 4.96 8.23
N ARG A 20 4.89 5.98 9.07
CA ARG A 20 5.44 6.03 10.42
C ARG A 20 4.44 5.50 11.42
N SER A 21 4.93 4.68 12.35
CA SER A 21 4.16 4.35 13.55
C SER A 21 3.97 5.59 14.42
N SER A 22 2.79 5.73 15.02
CA SER A 22 2.58 6.81 15.99
C SER A 22 3.47 6.57 17.21
N PRO A 23 4.22 7.59 17.69
CA PRO A 23 5.07 7.45 18.88
C PRO A 23 4.27 7.15 20.15
N THR A 24 2.97 7.48 20.17
CA THR A 24 2.11 7.27 21.34
C THR A 24 1.38 5.93 21.32
N ARG A 25 1.33 5.23 20.17
CA ARG A 25 0.61 3.93 19.98
C ARG A 25 -0.81 3.88 20.57
N ASP A 26 -1.51 5.02 20.61
CA ASP A 26 -2.83 5.14 21.26
C ASP A 26 -3.96 4.36 20.53
N CYS A 27 -3.67 3.78 19.37
CA CYS A 27 -4.61 2.97 18.62
C CYS A 27 -3.94 1.71 18.05
N PRO A 28 -3.94 0.58 18.79
CA PRO A 28 -3.36 -0.69 18.33
C PRO A 28 -3.92 -1.17 16.98
N ARG A 29 -5.21 -0.90 16.73
CA ARG A 29 -5.86 -1.21 15.45
C ARG A 29 -5.24 -0.44 14.29
N ALA A 30 -4.96 0.85 14.46
CA ALA A 30 -4.34 1.67 13.43
C ALA A 30 -2.91 1.20 13.13
N GLU A 31 -2.15 0.89 14.18
CA GLU A 31 -0.78 0.36 14.03
C GLU A 31 -0.76 -0.99 13.31
N ALA A 32 -1.68 -1.90 13.62
CA ALA A 32 -1.78 -3.18 12.91
C ALA A 32 -2.02 -3.00 11.40
N ILE A 33 -2.87 -2.04 11.01
CA ILE A 33 -3.13 -1.73 9.59
C ILE A 33 -1.88 -1.12 8.94
N ARG A 34 -1.18 -0.18 9.60
CA ARG A 34 0.08 0.40 9.10
C ARG A 34 1.14 -0.66 8.89
N ASP A 35 1.32 -1.56 9.87
CA ASP A 35 2.32 -2.61 9.80
C ASP A 35 2.03 -3.56 8.63
N HIS A 36 0.77 -3.94 8.44
CA HIS A 36 0.35 -4.75 7.30
C HIS A 36 0.64 -4.04 5.96
N LEU A 37 0.18 -2.80 5.78
CA LEU A 37 0.40 -2.03 4.56
C LEU A 37 1.89 -1.80 4.27
N ARG A 38 2.69 -1.56 5.31
CA ARG A 38 4.14 -1.41 5.19
C ARG A 38 4.79 -2.68 4.63
N VAL A 39 4.40 -3.84 5.15
CA VAL A 39 4.90 -5.13 4.65
C VAL A 39 4.50 -5.32 3.20
N VAL A 40 3.23 -5.15 2.86
CA VAL A 40 2.70 -5.31 1.50
C VAL A 40 3.39 -4.38 0.52
N CYS A 41 3.43 -3.07 0.79
CA CYS A 41 4.05 -2.09 -0.10
C CYS A 41 5.55 -2.37 -0.26
N ARG A 42 6.24 -2.75 0.82
CA ARG A 42 7.67 -3.06 0.76
C ARG A 42 7.96 -4.31 -0.08
N SER A 43 7.25 -5.41 0.15
CA SER A 43 7.47 -6.66 -0.58
C SER A 43 7.11 -6.49 -2.05
N THR A 44 5.95 -5.89 -2.34
CA THR A 44 5.49 -5.67 -3.72
C THR A 44 6.40 -4.68 -4.44
N GLY A 45 6.86 -3.62 -3.76
CA GLY A 45 7.79 -2.65 -4.34
C GLY A 45 9.13 -3.27 -4.75
N HIS A 46 9.74 -4.08 -3.88
CA HIS A 46 10.97 -4.82 -4.22
C HIS A 46 10.76 -5.80 -5.37
N ALA A 47 9.64 -6.55 -5.36
CA ALA A 47 9.33 -7.50 -6.41
C ALA A 47 9.05 -6.83 -7.75
N ALA A 48 8.36 -5.69 -7.78
CA ALA A 48 8.14 -4.89 -8.98
C ALA A 48 9.47 -4.37 -9.58
N CYS A 49 10.37 -3.84 -8.75
CA CYS A 49 11.70 -3.43 -9.23
C CYS A 49 12.51 -4.63 -9.75
N ALA A 50 12.41 -5.79 -9.10
CA ALA A 50 13.07 -7.01 -9.57
C ALA A 50 12.51 -7.48 -10.92
N TRP A 51 11.18 -7.49 -11.06
CA TRP A 51 10.50 -7.83 -12.31
C TRP A 51 10.94 -6.90 -13.45
N ALA A 52 10.98 -5.59 -13.19
CA ALA A 52 11.33 -4.58 -14.20
C ALA A 52 12.78 -4.75 -14.72
N ARG A 53 13.70 -5.19 -13.86
CA ARG A 53 15.08 -5.51 -14.28
C ARG A 53 15.16 -6.68 -15.26
N SER A 54 14.23 -7.64 -15.15
CA SER A 54 14.21 -8.83 -16.01
C SER A 54 13.34 -8.68 -17.25
N HIS A 55 12.30 -7.85 -17.21
CA HIS A 55 11.28 -7.74 -18.26
C HIS A 55 11.21 -6.36 -18.92
N GLY A 56 11.99 -5.39 -18.44
CA GLY A 56 11.95 -4.01 -18.90
C GLY A 56 10.86 -3.18 -18.19
N PRO A 57 10.47 -2.02 -18.77
CA PRO A 57 9.61 -1.06 -18.07
C PRO A 57 8.17 -1.53 -17.85
N GLY A 58 7.69 -2.51 -18.62
CA GLY A 58 6.28 -2.89 -18.66
C GLY A 58 5.38 -1.84 -19.31
N SER A 59 4.15 -2.23 -19.60
CA SER A 59 3.08 -1.39 -20.12
C SER A 59 2.31 -0.70 -18.99
N ALA A 60 1.56 0.36 -19.33
CA ALA A 60 0.72 1.07 -18.37
C ALA A 60 -0.30 0.18 -17.67
N GLU A 61 -0.90 -0.77 -18.39
CA GLU A 61 -1.87 -1.70 -17.81
C GLU A 61 -1.24 -2.59 -16.74
N GLU A 62 0.05 -2.91 -16.87
CA GLU A 62 0.81 -3.73 -15.92
C GLU A 62 1.24 -2.92 -14.68
N TYR A 63 1.74 -1.69 -14.85
CA TYR A 63 2.24 -0.92 -13.70
C TYR A 63 1.17 -0.09 -12.97
N LEU A 64 0.04 0.24 -13.60
CA LEU A 64 -1.02 1.05 -12.95
C LEU A 64 -1.62 0.41 -11.69
N PRO A 65 -1.86 -0.91 -11.61
CA PRO A 65 -2.31 -1.56 -10.38
C PRO A 65 -1.36 -1.33 -9.18
N PHE A 66 -0.04 -1.27 -9.43
CA PHE A 66 0.97 -1.02 -8.41
C PHE A 66 0.94 0.42 -7.92
N LEU A 67 0.77 1.38 -8.82
CA LEU A 67 0.59 2.79 -8.47
C LEU A 67 -0.69 3.01 -7.66
N ARG A 68 -1.80 2.38 -8.08
CA ARG A 68 -3.07 2.46 -7.34
C ARG A 68 -2.96 1.85 -5.93
N LEU A 69 -2.16 0.80 -5.76
CA LEU A 69 -1.88 0.24 -4.45
C LEU A 69 -1.11 1.24 -3.58
N ALA A 70 -0.10 1.92 -4.14
CA ALA A 70 0.65 2.95 -3.43
C ALA A 70 -0.26 4.12 -3.00
N ASP A 71 -1.12 4.59 -3.90
CA ASP A 71 -2.07 5.67 -3.63
C ASP A 71 -3.03 5.31 -2.48
N LEU A 72 -3.65 4.13 -2.54
CA LEU A 72 -4.55 3.68 -1.48
C LEU A 72 -3.83 3.52 -0.14
N ALA A 73 -2.61 2.99 -0.16
CA ALA A 73 -1.85 2.78 1.06
C ALA A 73 -1.47 4.13 1.71
N TYR A 74 -1.11 5.14 0.91
CA TYR A 74 -0.90 6.51 1.37
C TYR A 74 -2.17 7.17 1.94
N GLU A 75 -3.30 7.01 1.25
CA GLU A 75 -4.60 7.53 1.69
C GLU A 75 -5.03 6.92 3.03
N ILE A 76 -4.91 5.60 3.16
CA ILE A 76 -5.21 4.89 4.40
C ILE A 76 -4.33 5.40 5.54
N ASP A 77 -3.01 5.51 5.35
CA ASP A 77 -2.11 6.01 6.41
C ASP A 77 -2.47 7.44 6.85
N THR A 78 -2.82 8.30 5.88
CA THR A 78 -3.29 9.66 6.15
C THR A 78 -4.56 9.66 7.01
N LEU A 79 -5.55 8.83 6.67
CA LEU A 79 -6.78 8.70 7.46
C LEU A 79 -6.50 8.11 8.85
N LEU A 80 -5.57 7.17 8.96
CA LEU A 80 -5.14 6.58 10.23
C LEU A 80 -4.51 7.62 11.16
N LEU A 81 -3.82 8.63 10.63
CA LEU A 81 -3.30 9.75 11.42
C LEU A 81 -4.45 10.59 12.01
N LEU A 82 -5.49 10.85 11.22
CA LEU A 82 -6.65 11.64 11.64
C LEU A 82 -7.52 10.95 12.71
N VAL A 83 -7.53 9.61 12.75
CA VAL A 83 -8.21 8.86 13.80
C VAL A 83 -7.35 8.66 15.05
N SER A 84 -6.02 8.73 14.94
CA SER A 84 -5.11 8.55 16.07
C SER A 84 -4.84 9.86 16.84
N ASN A 85 -4.83 11.01 16.16
CA ASN A 85 -4.48 12.31 16.77
C ASN A 85 -5.71 13.19 17.03
N ARG A 86 -6.59 12.77 17.94
CA ARG A 86 -7.82 13.53 18.26
C ARG A 86 -7.62 14.40 19.51
N LEU A 87 -7.96 15.69 19.39
CA LEU A 87 -8.02 16.62 20.52
C LEU A 87 -9.42 16.68 21.15
N VAL A 88 -10.47 16.33 20.39
CA VAL A 88 -11.88 16.34 20.84
C VAL A 88 -12.56 15.03 20.43
N PRO A 89 -13.15 14.27 21.38
CA PRO A 89 -13.92 13.06 21.09
C PRO A 89 -15.16 13.34 20.25
N ASP A 90 -15.39 12.55 19.20
CA ASP A 90 -16.59 12.60 18.34
C ASP A 90 -16.84 11.21 17.72
N ASP A 91 -17.57 10.38 18.47
CA ASP A 91 -17.72 8.95 18.17
C ASP A 91 -18.39 8.69 16.81
N GLU A 92 -19.31 9.55 16.38
CA GLU A 92 -19.97 9.39 15.07
C GLU A 92 -19.03 9.65 13.90
N ARG A 93 -18.25 10.74 13.98
CA ARG A 93 -17.23 11.04 12.97
C ARG A 93 -16.19 9.93 12.90
N ASP A 94 -15.86 9.38 14.06
CA ASP A 94 -14.86 8.34 14.21
C ASP A 94 -15.35 7.02 13.62
N LEU A 95 -16.61 6.66 13.86
CA LEU A 95 -17.26 5.53 13.20
C LEU A 95 -17.32 5.70 11.67
N ARG A 96 -17.65 6.89 11.17
CA ARG A 96 -17.66 7.16 9.71
C ARG A 96 -16.28 7.00 9.09
N ARG A 97 -15.23 7.55 9.72
CA ARG A 97 -13.83 7.41 9.27
C ARG A 97 -13.37 5.96 9.27
N TRP A 98 -13.70 5.20 10.31
CA TRP A 98 -13.34 3.78 10.37
C TRP A 98 -14.01 2.97 9.25
N LYS A 99 -15.29 3.23 8.95
CA LYS A 99 -15.97 2.59 7.81
C LYS A 99 -15.33 2.91 6.47
N GLU A 100 -14.79 4.11 6.31
CA GLU A 100 -14.06 4.51 5.10
C GLU A 100 -12.72 3.79 5.01
N ILE A 101 -11.94 3.79 6.09
CA ILE A 101 -10.67 3.05 6.20
C ILE A 101 -10.87 1.57 5.87
N GLU A 102 -11.90 0.92 6.42
CA GLU A 102 -12.21 -0.49 6.15
C GLU A 102 -12.45 -0.76 4.65
N LYS A 103 -13.19 0.11 3.96
CA LYS A 103 -13.44 -0.01 2.52
C LYS A 103 -12.15 0.16 1.72
N LEU A 104 -11.29 1.09 2.10
CA LEU A 104 -10.01 1.34 1.44
C LEU A 104 -9.04 0.17 1.67
N VAL A 105 -8.98 -0.38 2.89
CA VAL A 105 -8.17 -1.56 3.22
C VAL A 105 -8.60 -2.75 2.36
N ALA A 106 -9.90 -3.05 2.27
CA ALA A 106 -10.39 -4.14 1.42
C ALA A 106 -10.02 -3.96 -0.07
N ARG A 107 -10.02 -2.71 -0.56
CA ARG A 107 -9.57 -2.38 -1.92
C ARG A 107 -8.05 -2.56 -2.09
N ALA A 108 -7.27 -2.15 -1.09
CA ALA A 108 -5.82 -2.32 -1.09
C ALA A 108 -5.44 -3.81 -1.07
N GLU A 109 -6.13 -4.63 -0.28
CA GLU A 109 -5.94 -6.10 -0.26
C GLU A 109 -6.23 -6.73 -1.62
N LEU A 110 -7.30 -6.32 -2.30
CA LEU A 110 -7.61 -6.81 -3.65
C LEU A 110 -6.49 -6.45 -4.65
N LEU A 111 -5.97 -5.23 -4.60
CA LEU A 111 -4.84 -4.82 -5.44
C LEU A 111 -3.55 -5.55 -5.07
N ALA A 112 -3.29 -5.77 -3.79
CA ALA A 112 -2.14 -6.54 -3.31
C ALA A 112 -2.19 -7.98 -3.83
N MET A 113 -3.34 -8.64 -3.77
CA MET A 113 -3.51 -9.99 -4.33
C MET A 113 -3.29 -10.02 -5.84
N ARG A 114 -3.81 -9.04 -6.59
CA ARG A 114 -3.65 -8.96 -8.05
C ARG A 114 -2.19 -8.72 -8.45
N THR A 115 -1.52 -7.76 -7.81
CA THR A 115 -0.11 -7.45 -8.08
C THR A 115 0.80 -8.62 -7.69
N ALA A 116 0.51 -9.30 -6.59
CA ALA A 116 1.22 -10.52 -6.22
C ALA A 116 0.99 -11.68 -7.22
N GLY A 117 -0.23 -11.83 -7.74
CA GLY A 117 -0.55 -12.77 -8.83
C GLY A 117 0.31 -12.51 -10.06
N PHE A 118 0.27 -11.29 -10.57
CA PHE A 118 1.08 -10.85 -11.71
C PHE A 118 2.58 -11.15 -11.52
N LEU A 119 3.13 -10.83 -10.35
CA LEU A 119 4.55 -11.06 -10.06
C LEU A 119 4.94 -12.53 -9.98
N ARG A 120 4.02 -13.41 -9.55
CA ARG A 120 4.25 -14.87 -9.51
C ARG A 120 4.19 -15.48 -10.90
N ASP A 121 3.21 -15.08 -11.69
CA ASP A 121 2.99 -15.64 -13.04
C ASP A 121 4.12 -15.25 -14.00
N ALA A 122 4.83 -14.16 -13.69
CA ALA A 122 6.01 -13.71 -14.44
C ALA A 122 7.35 -14.27 -13.93
N GLN A 123 7.36 -15.16 -12.93
CA GLN A 123 8.58 -15.89 -12.58
C GLN A 123 8.81 -17.00 -13.63
N PRO A 124 10.03 -17.16 -14.18
CA PRO A 124 10.32 -18.31 -15.00
C PRO A 124 10.17 -19.59 -14.17
N VAL A 125 9.45 -20.59 -14.69
CA VAL A 125 9.41 -21.93 -14.11
C VAL A 125 10.83 -22.46 -14.09
N THR A 126 11.44 -22.48 -12.90
CA THR A 126 12.72 -23.15 -12.69
C THR A 126 12.41 -24.65 -12.69
N ALA A 127 12.75 -25.30 -13.80
CA ALA A 127 12.84 -26.75 -13.91
C ALA A 127 14.23 -27.22 -13.50
#